data_AF-A0A7M2XRS8-F1
#
_entry.id   AF-A0A7M2XRS8-F1
#
_cell.length_a   1.000
_cell.length_b   1.000
_cell.length_c   1.000
_cell.angle_alpha   90.00
_cell.angle_beta   90.00
_cell.angle_gamma   90.00
#
_symmetry.space_group_name_H-M   'P 1'
#
loop_
_entity.id
_entity.type
_entity.pdbx_description
1 polymer ?
#
loop_
_entity_poly.entity_id
_entity_poly.type
_entity_poly.pdbx_seq_one_letter_code
_entity_poly.pdbx_strand_id
1 'polypeptide(L)'
;MKFRRIVAATLGCVALTVAAPSTATAFPLVDLLPKGIADLVPSGSFNPFAPPPAPPAPPSPPAPQAGPAPQVAPAPPAPRPAPSAPSGGFKNCTEAWNAGAAPVHRNDPGYAPRLDRDNDGIGCERDPR
;
A
#
# COMPACT_ATOMS: atom_id res chain seq x y z
N MET A 1 1.30 31.82 -54.76
CA MET A 1 1.53 33.04 -53.95
C MET A 1 2.95 33.59 -54.18
N LYS A 2 3.36 33.85 -55.44
CA LYS A 2 3.72 35.19 -56.00
C LYS A 2 4.20 36.22 -54.96
N PHE A 3 5.51 36.26 -54.64
CA PHE A 3 6.54 37.16 -55.21
C PHE A 3 6.20 38.65 -55.20
N ARG A 4 6.91 39.44 -54.37
CA ARG A 4 7.85 40.53 -54.77
C ARG A 4 8.00 41.59 -53.67
N ARG A 5 9.21 41.72 -53.12
CA ARG A 5 10.16 42.84 -53.36
C ARG A 5 9.77 44.14 -52.67
N ILE A 6 10.48 44.51 -51.60
CA ILE A 6 11.05 45.86 -51.48
C ILE A 6 12.45 45.73 -50.85
N VAL A 7 13.45 45.92 -51.71
CA VAL A 7 14.87 46.17 -51.43
C VAL A 7 15.06 47.69 -51.53
N ALA A 8 16.10 48.21 -50.86
CA ALA A 8 16.72 49.56 -50.99
C ALA A 8 16.33 50.54 -49.87
N ALA A 9 17.22 51.36 -49.30
CA ALA A 9 18.65 51.57 -49.53
C ALA A 9 19.24 52.41 -48.37
N THR A 10 20.44 52.00 -47.94
CA THR A 10 21.61 52.79 -47.53
C THR A 10 21.49 54.31 -47.35
N LEU A 11 21.91 54.80 -46.17
CA LEU A 11 22.71 56.02 -45.91
C LEU A 11 22.72 56.17 -44.37
N GLY A 12 23.80 55.88 -43.63
CA GLY A 12 25.13 56.44 -43.78
C GLY A 12 25.34 57.46 -42.65
N CYS A 13 25.94 57.04 -41.54
CA CYS A 13 26.75 57.91 -40.67
C CYS A 13 27.72 57.07 -39.83
N VAL A 14 28.96 57.10 -40.28
CA VAL A 14 30.18 56.70 -39.58
C VAL A 14 30.42 57.71 -38.44
N ALA A 15 30.83 57.23 -37.25
CA ALA A 15 32.02 57.67 -36.51
C ALA A 15 31.89 57.54 -34.97
N LEU A 16 32.70 56.62 -34.45
CA LEU A 16 33.63 56.78 -33.31
C LEU A 16 33.15 56.89 -31.84
N THR A 17 33.94 56.20 -31.01
CA THR A 17 34.16 56.32 -29.54
C THR A 17 33.14 55.59 -28.65
N VAL A 18 33.50 54.84 -27.61
CA VAL A 18 34.78 54.55 -26.94
C VAL A 18 34.62 53.19 -26.26
N ALA A 19 35.69 52.40 -26.16
CA ALA A 19 35.68 51.17 -25.40
C ALA A 19 35.56 51.45 -23.89
N ALA A 20 34.57 50.87 -23.25
CA ALA A 20 34.62 50.55 -21.83
C ALA A 20 33.71 49.34 -21.56
N PRO A 21 34.24 48.20 -21.09
CA PRO A 21 33.40 47.13 -20.58
C PRO A 21 32.75 47.56 -19.25
N SER A 22 31.48 47.21 -19.16
CA SER A 22 30.67 46.95 -17.98
C SER A 22 31.48 46.78 -16.69
N THR A 23 31.13 47.58 -15.67
CA THR A 23 30.73 47.16 -14.32
C THR A 23 30.82 48.36 -13.38
N ALA A 24 29.68 49.01 -13.14
CA ALA A 24 29.54 49.82 -11.94
C ALA A 24 29.42 48.87 -10.74
N THR A 25 30.52 48.22 -10.35
CA THR A 25 30.65 47.67 -9.01
C THR A 25 30.79 48.86 -8.08
N ALA A 26 29.68 49.23 -7.43
CA ALA A 26 29.72 50.04 -6.23
C ALA A 26 30.80 49.43 -5.34
N PHE A 27 31.88 50.17 -5.08
CA PHE A 27 32.87 49.79 -4.09
C PHE A 27 32.18 49.91 -2.73
N PRO A 28 31.82 48.81 -2.04
CA PRO A 28 31.37 48.93 -0.67
C PRO A 28 32.51 49.52 0.16
N LEU A 29 32.18 50.47 1.02
CA LEU A 29 33.06 51.17 1.97
C LEU A 29 33.79 50.23 2.97
N VAL A 30 33.69 48.92 2.78
CA VAL A 30 34.28 47.85 3.60
C VAL A 30 35.76 47.62 3.32
N ASP A 31 36.29 48.10 2.18
CA ASP A 31 37.71 47.95 1.81
C ASP A 31 38.65 48.94 2.54
N LEU A 32 38.09 49.98 3.17
CA LEU A 32 38.86 50.93 4.01
C LEU A 32 38.86 50.58 5.50
N LEU A 33 38.20 49.50 5.91
CA LEU A 33 38.19 49.07 7.31
C LEU A 33 39.33 48.08 7.58
N PRO A 34 40.14 48.26 8.65
CA PRO A 34 41.12 47.26 9.07
C PRO A 34 40.51 45.85 9.19
N LYS A 35 41.27 44.84 8.77
CA LYS A 35 40.89 43.42 8.58
C LYS A 35 40.34 42.67 9.81
N GLY A 36 39.99 43.36 10.90
CA GLY A 36 39.41 42.77 12.11
C GLY A 36 37.97 43.21 12.43
N ILE A 37 37.44 44.25 11.77
CA ILE A 37 36.09 44.78 12.07
C ILE A 37 35.01 44.35 11.08
N ALA A 38 35.38 43.90 9.88
CA ALA A 38 34.42 43.38 8.91
C ALA A 38 33.75 42.07 9.36
N ASP A 39 34.43 41.24 10.15
CA ASP A 39 33.86 40.02 10.75
C ASP A 39 32.94 40.28 11.95
N LEU A 40 32.92 41.51 12.48
CA LEU A 40 32.06 41.91 13.60
C LEU A 40 30.75 42.55 13.13
N VAL A 41 30.60 42.82 11.83
CA VAL A 41 29.33 43.28 11.26
C VAL A 41 28.55 42.04 10.84
N PRO A 42 27.52 41.61 11.59
CA PRO A 42 26.69 40.53 11.13
C PRO A 42 26.04 41.00 9.82
N SER A 43 26.22 40.25 8.74
CA SER A 43 25.56 40.46 7.44
C SER A 43 24.03 40.36 7.51
N GLY A 44 23.46 40.32 8.71
CA GLY A 44 22.04 40.32 8.98
C GLY A 44 21.48 41.73 8.93
N SER A 45 20.48 41.91 8.08
CA SER A 45 19.58 43.06 8.12
C SER A 45 18.95 43.14 9.52
N PHE A 46 19.49 44.00 10.40
CA PHE A 46 18.89 44.30 11.70
C PHE A 46 17.60 45.09 11.46
N ASN A 47 16.51 44.38 11.18
CA ASN A 47 15.17 44.94 11.19
C ASN A 47 14.62 44.81 12.61
N PRO A 48 14.57 45.89 13.42
CA PRO A 48 14.07 45.83 14.80
C PRO A 48 12.56 45.52 14.89
N PHE A 49 11.87 45.48 13.74
CA PHE A 49 10.47 45.06 13.60
C PHE A 49 10.28 43.65 13.04
N ALA A 50 11.36 42.90 12.81
CA ALA A 50 11.23 41.50 12.41
C ALA A 50 10.62 40.70 13.58
N PRO A 51 9.54 39.93 13.36
CA PRO A 51 9.03 39.04 14.38
C PRO A 51 10.12 38.03 14.77
N PRO A 52 10.19 37.60 16.04
CA PRO A 52 11.14 36.59 16.46
C PRO A 52 10.95 35.31 15.64
N PRO A 53 12.03 34.56 15.36
CA PRO A 53 11.92 33.29 14.66
C PRO A 53 10.97 32.36 15.42
N ALA A 54 10.08 31.70 14.68
CA ALA A 54 9.17 30.73 15.28
C ALA A 54 9.98 29.61 15.98
N PRO A 55 9.51 29.09 17.12
CA PRO A 55 10.17 27.97 17.78
C PRO A 55 10.21 26.75 16.82
N PRO A 56 11.26 25.91 16.92
CA PRO A 56 11.36 24.71 16.10
C PRO A 56 10.13 23.83 16.33
N ALA A 57 9.58 23.29 15.24
CA ALA A 57 8.47 22.34 15.33
C ALA A 57 8.90 21.10 16.15
N PRO A 58 8.00 20.53 16.97
CA PRO A 58 8.30 19.29 17.69
C PRO A 58 8.61 18.16 16.70
N PRO A 59 9.46 17.19 17.07
CA PRO A 59 9.75 16.04 16.23
C PRO A 59 8.47 15.25 15.94
N SER A 60 8.34 14.74 14.72
CA SER A 60 7.22 13.89 14.34
C SER A 60 7.26 12.57 15.13
N PRO A 61 6.12 12.04 15.60
CA PRO A 61 6.10 10.75 16.28
C PRO A 61 6.60 9.63 15.35
N PRO A 62 7.22 8.57 15.90
CA PRO A 62 7.67 7.42 15.10
C PRO A 62 6.48 6.79 14.36
N ALA A 63 6.70 6.41 13.10
CA ALA A 63 5.70 5.68 12.34
C ALA A 63 5.40 4.32 13.00
N PRO A 64 4.13 3.85 13.02
CA PRO A 64 3.79 2.54 13.53
C PRO A 64 4.54 1.44 12.79
N GLN A 65 5.21 0.56 13.53
CA GLN A 65 5.89 -0.59 12.94
C GLN A 65 4.85 -1.61 12.44
N ALA A 66 5.04 -2.13 11.23
CA ALA A 66 4.20 -3.19 10.69
C ALA A 66 4.37 -4.46 11.55
N GLY A 67 3.25 -4.98 12.05
CA GLY A 67 3.24 -6.22 12.82
C GLY A 67 3.65 -7.44 11.97
N PRO A 68 3.90 -8.59 12.60
CA PRO A 68 4.21 -9.84 11.91
C PRO A 68 3.11 -10.22 10.92
N ALA A 69 3.49 -10.65 9.71
CA ALA A 69 2.55 -11.14 8.72
C ALA A 69 1.80 -12.38 9.24
N PRO A 70 0.48 -12.52 9.00
CA PRO A 70 -0.28 -13.70 9.38
C PRO A 70 0.34 -14.97 8.78
N GLN A 71 0.64 -15.94 9.63
CA GLN A 71 1.11 -17.25 9.19
C GLN A 71 -0.07 -18.07 8.66
N VAL A 72 0.13 -18.73 7.51
CA VAL A 72 -0.89 -19.57 6.87
C VAL A 72 -1.10 -20.83 7.71
N ALA A 73 -2.33 -21.04 8.19
CA ALA A 73 -2.67 -22.26 8.91
C ALA A 73 -2.62 -23.49 7.97
N PRO A 74 -2.24 -24.68 8.47
CA PRO A 74 -2.29 -25.92 7.69
C PRO A 74 -3.69 -26.18 7.13
N ALA A 75 -3.76 -26.68 5.90
CA ALA A 75 -5.03 -27.08 5.30
C ALA A 75 -5.65 -28.25 6.09
N PRO A 76 -6.99 -28.30 6.23
CA PRO A 76 -7.66 -29.41 6.88
C PRO A 76 -7.40 -30.73 6.12
N PRO A 77 -7.37 -31.87 6.83
CA PRO A 77 -7.15 -33.18 6.22
C PRO A 77 -8.28 -33.52 5.24
N ALA A 78 -7.94 -34.31 4.21
CA ALA A 78 -8.90 -34.77 3.21
C ALA A 78 -10.01 -35.62 3.85
N PRO A 79 -11.25 -35.58 3.31
CA PRO A 79 -12.35 -36.43 3.77
C PRO A 79 -11.99 -37.92 3.71
N ARG A 80 -12.38 -38.70 4.72
CA ARG A 80 -12.26 -40.16 4.68
C ARG A 80 -13.22 -40.76 3.64
N PRO A 81 -12.84 -41.85 2.97
CA PRO A 81 -13.75 -42.60 2.10
C PRO A 81 -15.02 -43.01 2.85
N ALA A 82 -16.18 -42.86 2.21
CA ALA A 82 -17.44 -43.32 2.77
C ALA A 82 -17.48 -44.86 2.83
N PRO A 83 -18.09 -45.46 3.87
CA PRO A 83 -18.33 -46.90 3.92
C PRO A 83 -19.10 -47.37 2.69
N SER A 84 -18.68 -48.48 2.09
CA SER A 84 -19.42 -49.08 0.97
C SER A 84 -20.72 -49.68 1.49
N ALA A 85 -21.84 -49.20 0.96
CA ALA A 85 -23.16 -49.70 1.32
C ALA A 85 -23.69 -50.73 0.31
N PRO A 86 -24.45 -51.73 0.74
CA PRO A 86 -25.11 -52.67 -0.16
C PRO A 86 -26.20 -51.98 -1.00
N SER A 87 -26.40 -52.45 -2.24
CA SER A 87 -27.31 -51.85 -3.25
C SER A 87 -28.83 -51.90 -2.89
N GLY A 88 -29.19 -52.25 -1.66
CA GLY A 88 -30.56 -52.27 -1.15
C GLY A 88 -30.68 -51.85 0.32
N GLY A 89 -29.65 -51.19 0.85
CA GLY A 89 -29.54 -50.80 2.25
C GLY A 89 -29.13 -51.93 3.20
N PHE A 90 -28.64 -51.58 4.38
CA PHE A 90 -28.19 -52.54 5.40
C PHE A 90 -29.33 -53.41 5.88
N LYS A 91 -29.14 -54.70 6.19
CA LYS A 91 -30.20 -55.64 6.64
C LYS A 91 -30.80 -55.25 7.99
N ASN A 92 -30.02 -54.63 8.87
CA ASN A 92 -30.45 -54.10 10.16
C ASN A 92 -29.45 -53.06 10.67
N CYS A 93 -29.78 -52.37 11.76
CA CYS A 93 -28.90 -51.36 12.33
C CYS A 93 -27.60 -51.91 12.89
N THR A 94 -27.59 -53.15 13.39
CA THR A 94 -26.35 -53.81 13.84
C THR A 94 -25.32 -53.92 12.72
N GLU A 95 -25.74 -54.23 11.50
CA GLU A 95 -24.86 -54.25 10.33
C GLU A 95 -24.32 -52.85 10.00
N ALA A 96 -25.19 -51.83 10.01
CA ALA A 96 -24.79 -50.44 9.75
C ALA A 96 -23.78 -49.92 10.78
N TRP A 97 -23.99 -50.24 12.06
CA TRP A 97 -23.06 -49.86 13.14
C TRP A 97 -21.74 -50.62 13.07
N ASN A 98 -21.76 -51.92 12.73
CA ASN A 98 -20.54 -52.70 12.53
C ASN A 98 -19.74 -52.23 11.29
N ALA A 99 -20.42 -51.71 10.28
CA ALA A 99 -19.80 -51.10 9.10
C ALA A 99 -19.31 -49.65 9.35
N GLY A 100 -19.62 -49.06 10.50
CA GLY A 100 -19.33 -47.64 10.78
C GLY A 100 -20.07 -46.68 9.86
N ALA A 101 -21.20 -47.12 9.30
CA ALA A 101 -22.02 -46.36 8.35
C ALA A 101 -23.23 -45.68 9.00
N ALA A 102 -23.53 -46.02 10.25
CA ALA A 102 -24.60 -45.37 11.02
C ALA A 102 -24.09 -44.07 11.69
N PRO A 103 -24.94 -43.02 11.80
CA PRO A 103 -26.34 -42.96 11.35
C PRO A 103 -26.48 -42.92 9.82
N VAL A 104 -27.53 -43.56 9.29
CA VAL A 104 -27.78 -43.71 7.85
C VAL A 104 -28.93 -42.79 7.43
N HIS A 105 -28.66 -41.80 6.59
CA HIS A 105 -29.66 -40.82 6.17
C HIS A 105 -30.44 -41.31 4.96
N ARG A 106 -31.68 -40.82 4.76
CA ARG A 106 -32.55 -41.17 3.62
C ARG A 106 -31.89 -41.08 2.24
N ASN A 107 -30.87 -40.22 2.10
CA ASN A 107 -30.13 -40.00 0.85
C ASN A 107 -28.88 -40.88 0.73
N ASP A 108 -28.52 -41.63 1.77
CA ASP A 108 -27.37 -42.51 1.76
C ASP A 108 -27.72 -43.81 1.03
N PRO A 109 -26.79 -44.40 0.25
CA PRO A 109 -27.01 -45.65 -0.47
C PRO A 109 -27.31 -46.84 0.46
N GLY A 110 -26.98 -46.72 1.75
CA GLY A 110 -27.26 -47.71 2.78
C GLY A 110 -28.65 -47.62 3.40
N TYR A 111 -29.46 -46.62 3.06
CA TYR A 111 -30.75 -46.40 3.71
C TYR A 111 -31.80 -47.40 3.26
N ALA A 112 -32.60 -47.84 4.21
CA ALA A 112 -33.87 -48.50 3.95
C ALA A 112 -34.89 -48.00 5.00
N PRO A 113 -36.16 -47.73 4.64
CA PRO A 113 -37.17 -47.23 5.59
C PRO A 113 -37.35 -48.10 6.84
N ARG A 114 -37.06 -49.41 6.74
CA ARG A 114 -37.07 -50.34 7.88
C ARG A 114 -35.99 -50.11 8.94
N LEU A 115 -34.99 -49.27 8.65
CA LEU A 115 -33.93 -48.88 9.58
C LEU A 115 -34.32 -47.66 10.42
N ASP A 116 -35.35 -46.95 10.00
CA ASP A 116 -35.81 -45.67 10.54
C ASP A 116 -37.17 -45.91 11.21
N ARG A 117 -37.15 -46.12 12.52
CA ARG A 117 -38.33 -46.58 13.28
C ARG A 117 -39.36 -45.46 13.45
N ASP A 118 -38.90 -44.23 13.60
CA ASP A 118 -39.68 -43.00 13.78
C ASP A 118 -40.00 -42.30 12.46
N ASN A 119 -39.40 -42.72 11.35
CA ASN A 119 -39.55 -42.16 10.01
C ASN A 119 -39.11 -40.69 9.89
N ASP A 120 -38.11 -40.27 10.66
CA ASP A 120 -37.58 -38.90 10.61
C ASP A 120 -36.56 -38.69 9.47
N GLY A 121 -36.16 -39.77 8.78
CA GLY A 121 -35.18 -39.77 7.70
C GLY A 121 -33.75 -40.10 8.15
N ILE A 122 -33.54 -40.45 9.42
CA ILE A 122 -32.26 -40.87 9.98
C ILE A 122 -32.43 -42.26 10.59
N GLY A 123 -31.92 -43.29 9.92
CA GLY A 123 -31.93 -44.65 10.44
C GLY A 123 -30.73 -44.96 11.33
N CYS A 124 -30.94 -45.84 12.31
CA CYS A 124 -29.89 -46.38 13.18
C CYS A 124 -29.18 -45.33 14.05
N GLU A 125 -29.92 -44.32 14.46
CA GLU A 125 -29.53 -43.20 15.31
C GLU A 125 -29.23 -43.61 16.77
N ARG A 126 -29.81 -44.71 17.26
CA ARG A 126 -29.63 -45.24 18.63
C ARG A 126 -28.78 -46.51 18.63
N ASP A 127 -27.45 -46.41 18.83
CA ASP A 127 -26.57 -47.59 19.03
C ASP A 127 -26.77 -48.18 20.45
N PRO A 128 -27.20 -49.45 20.58
CA PRO A 128 -27.46 -50.10 21.87
C PRO A 128 -26.23 -50.83 22.47
N ARG A 129 -25.02 -50.67 21.91
CA ARG A 129 -23.79 -51.34 22.37
C ARG A 129 -23.06 -50.59 23.48
#